data_AF-A0A938QR65-F1
#
_entry.id   AF-A0A938QR65-F1
#
_cell.length_a   1.000
_cell.length_b   1.000
_cell.length_c   1.000
_cell.angle_alpha   90.00
_cell.angle_beta   90.00
_cell.angle_gamma   90.00
#
_symmetry.space_group_name_H-M   'P 1'
#
loop_
_entity.id
_entity.type
_entity.pdbx_description
1 polymer ?
#
loop_
_entity_poly.entity_id
_entity_poly.type
_entity_poly.pdbx_seq_one_letter_code
_entity_poly.pdbx_strand_id
1 'polypeptide(L)' 'MSADKILQVIDRMDPEKALGELSRALKKLFAHLGEEARMNFVVNLVGEAGADKLGSLVHY' A
#
# COMPACT_ATOMS: atom_id res chain seq x y z
N MET A 1 -0.11 -8.85 -16.98
CA MET A 1 -0.61 -7.47 -16.86
C MET A 1 0.54 -6.64 -16.29
N SER A 2 0.91 -5.50 -16.89
CA SER A 2 1.98 -4.66 -16.33
C SER A 2 1.48 -3.91 -15.09
N ALA A 3 2.39 -3.59 -14.17
CA ALA A 3 2.07 -2.84 -12.95
C ALA A 3 1.38 -1.50 -13.25
N ASP A 4 1.74 -0.86 -14.36
CA ASP A 4 1.18 0.43 -14.79
C ASP A 4 -0.34 0.41 -15.01
N LYS A 5 -0.88 -0.73 -15.46
CA LYS A 5 -2.33 -0.87 -15.67
C LYS A 5 -3.10 -0.91 -14.36
N ILE A 6 -2.49 -1.41 -13.28
CA ILE A 6 -3.10 -1.43 -11.95
C ILE A 6 -3.21 0.00 -11.42
N LEU A 7 -2.13 0.77 -11.54
CA LEU A 7 -2.09 2.17 -11.11
C LEU A 7 -3.08 3.04 -11.89
N GLN A 8 -3.13 2.92 -13.23
CA GLN A 8 -4.08 3.67 -14.04
C GLN A 8 -5.55 3.40 -13.69
N VAL A 9 -5.89 2.19 -13.25
CA VAL A 9 -7.24 1.86 -12.80
C VAL A 9 -7.52 2.51 -11.45
N ILE A 10 -6.57 2.43 -10.51
CA ILE A 10 -6.67 3.02 -9.17
C ILE A 10 -6.80 4.55 -9.24
N ASP A 11 -5.99 5.23 -10.07
CA ASP A 11 -5.98 6.70 -10.19
C ASP A 11 -7.29 7.28 -10.74
N ARG A 12 -8.10 6.45 -11.41
CA ARG A 12 -9.40 6.83 -11.96
C ARG A 12 -10.56 6.52 -11.02
N MET A 13 -10.29 5.85 -9.89
CA MET A 13 -11.30 5.51 -8.90
C MET A 13 -11.38 6.59 -7.82
N ASP A 14 -12.56 6.68 -7.20
CA ASP A 14 -12.68 7.39 -5.94
C ASP A 14 -11.68 6.80 -4.92
N PRO A 15 -10.91 7.61 -4.17
CA PRO A 15 -9.85 7.13 -3.29
C PRO A 15 -10.30 6.11 -2.25
N GLU A 16 -11.48 6.28 -1.66
CA GLU A 16 -11.99 5.34 -0.65
C GLU A 16 -12.38 4.00 -1.30
N LYS A 17 -12.99 4.05 -2.49
CA LYS A 17 -13.29 2.85 -3.28
C LYS A 17 -12.02 2.14 -3.73
N ALA A 18 -11.01 2.89 -4.16
CA ALA A 18 -9.72 2.34 -4.56
C ALA A 18 -9.04 1.60 -3.40
N LEU A 19 -9.02 2.22 -2.21
CA LEU A 19 -8.49 1.61 -1.01
C LEU A 19 -9.25 0.32 -0.62
N GLY A 20 -10.58 0.33 -0.76
CA GLY A 20 -11.43 -0.84 -0.54
C GLY A 20 -11.08 -2.02 -1.45
N GLU A 21 -10.96 -1.77 -2.76
CA GLU A 21 -10.60 -2.80 -3.74
C GLU A 21 -9.17 -3.32 -3.56
N LEU A 22 -8.21 -2.43 -3.28
CA LEU A 22 -6.83 -2.79 -2.95
C LEU A 22 -6.78 -3.69 -1.71
N SER A 23 -7.51 -3.33 -0.65
CA SER A 23 -7.57 -4.13 0.58
C SER A 23 -8.10 -5.54 0.32
N ARG A 24 -9.08 -5.68 -0.57
CA ARG A 24 -9.64 -6.98 -0.95
C ARG A 24 -8.65 -7.83 -1.74
N ALA A 25 -7.92 -7.21 -2.67
CA ALA A 25 -6.87 -7.89 -3.44
C ALA A 25 -5.70 -8.33 -2.55
N LEU A 26 -5.24 -7.44 -1.67
CA LEU A 26 -4.16 -7.70 -0.72
C LEU A 26 -4.49 -8.86 0.22
N LYS A 27 -5.71 -8.92 0.77
CA LYS A 27 -6.15 -10.04 1.62
C LYS A 27 -6.03 -11.40 0.93
N LYS A 28 -6.33 -11.48 -0.37
CA LYS A 28 -6.18 -12.72 -1.14
C LYS A 28 -4.70 -13.08 -1.33
N LEU A 29 -3.84 -12.10 -1.63
CA LEU A 29 -2.41 -12.32 -1.77
C LEU A 29 -1.79 -12.80 -0.46
N PHE A 30 -2.16 -12.19 0.66
CA PHE A 30 -1.69 -12.53 2.00
C PHE A 30 -1.89 -14.00 2.39
N ALA A 31 -3.00 -14.61 1.92
CA ALA A 31 -3.28 -16.02 2.17
C ALA A 31 -2.24 -16.97 1.53
N HIS A 32 -1.52 -16.50 0.52
CA HIS A 32 -0.49 -17.26 -0.19
C HIS A 32 0.94 -16.89 0.23
N LEU A 33 1.12 -15.88 1.08
CA LEU A 33 2.43 -15.45 1.55
C LEU A 33 2.85 -16.20 2.81
N GLY A 34 4.16 -16.46 2.93
CA GLY A 34 4.78 -16.88 4.18
C GLY A 34 4.73 -15.79 5.23
N GLU A 35 4.92 -16.17 6.50
CA GLU A 35 4.85 -15.26 7.65
C GLU A 35 5.81 -14.08 7.55
N GLU A 36 7.07 -14.34 7.20
CA GLU A 36 8.10 -13.31 7.02
C GLU A 36 7.71 -12.28 5.95
N ALA A 37 7.19 -12.74 4.81
CA ALA A 37 6.74 -11.87 3.73
C ALA A 37 5.54 -10.99 4.15
N ARG A 38 4.63 -11.52 4.97
CA ARG A 38 3.51 -10.75 5.53
C ARG A 38 3.98 -9.67 6.51
N MET A 39 4.91 -10.02 7.41
CA MET A 39 5.46 -9.06 8.37
C MET A 39 6.20 -7.93 7.66
N ASN A 40 7.07 -8.26 6.71
CA ASN A 40 7.82 -7.27 5.93
C ASN A 40 6.88 -6.30 5.19
N PHE A 41 5.79 -6.80 4.61
CA PHE A 41 4.79 -5.93 3.99
C PHE A 41 4.17 -4.94 4.98
N VAL A 42 3.75 -5.39 6.16
CA VAL A 42 3.10 -4.52 7.16
C VAL A 42 4.08 -3.46 7.67
N VAL A 43 5.33 -3.85 7.94
CA VAL A 43 6.39 -2.92 8.37
C VAL A 43 6.65 -1.87 7.31
N ASN A 44 6.77 -2.25 6.04
CA ASN A 44 7.03 -1.29 4.95
C ASN A 44 5.83 -0.37 4.72
N LEU A 45 4.59 -0.90 4.76
CA LEU A 45 3.37 -0.12 4.56
C LEU A 45 3.19 0.95 5.65
N VAL A 46 3.46 0.61 6.91
CA VAL A 46 3.34 1.53 8.05
C VAL A 46 4.57 2.44 8.18
N GLY A 47 5.76 1.90 7.88
CA GLY A 47 7.03 2.62 7.94
C GLY A 47 7.15 3.73 6.91
N GLU A 48 6.75 3.48 5.65
CA GLU A 48 6.71 4.51 4.61
C GLU A 48 5.70 5.63 4.95
N ALA A 49 4.54 5.27 5.52
CA ALA A 49 3.54 6.26 5.96
C ALA A 49 4.03 7.15 7.12
N GLY A 50 5.01 6.69 7.91
CA GLY A 50 5.62 7.45 9.00
C GLY A 50 6.81 8.32 8.58
N ALA A 51 7.58 7.89 7.58
CA ALA A 51 8.76 8.62 7.10
C ALA A 51 8.40 9.95 6.44
N ASP A 52 7.29 10.01 5.69
CA ASP A 52 6.82 11.22 5.01
C ASP A 52 6.42 12.35 5.99
N LYS A 53 6.06 12.02 7.24
CA LYS A 53 5.69 13.03 8.25
C LYS A 53 6.87 13.60 9.04
N LEU A 54 8.03 12.94 9.04
CA LEU A 54 9.23 13.43 9.75
C LEU A 54 10.06 14.39 8.88
N GLY A 55 9.97 14.30 7.55
CA GLY A 55 10.65 15.22 6.63
C GLY A 55 10.15 16.67 6.70
N SER A 56 8.87 16.90 7.08
CA SER A 56 8.29 18.26 7.11
C SER A 56 8.49 18.99 8.46
N LEU A 57 9.06 18.34 9.47
CA LEU A 57 9.23 18.91 10.83
C LEU A 57 10.66 19.40 11.11
N VAL A 58 11.60 19.23 10.17
CA VAL A 58 12.99 19.71 10.29
C VAL A 58 13.20 21.09 9.63
N HIS A 59 12.11 21.77 9.24
CA HIS A 59 12.13 23.18 8.86
C HIS A 59 11.73 24.07 10.05
N TYR A 60 12.53 24.10 11.10
CA TYR A 60 12.51 25.14 12.14
C TYR A 60 13.92 25.49 12.55
#